data_AF-A0A960BMH5-F1
#
_entry.id   AF-A0A960BMH5-F1
#
_cell.length_a   1.000
_cell.length_b   1.000
_cell.length_c   1.000
_cell.angle_alpha   90.00
_cell.angle_beta   90.00
_cell.angle_gamma   90.00
#
_symmetry.space_group_name_H-M   'P 1'
#
loop_
_entity.id
_entity.type
_entity.pdbx_description
1 polymer ?
#
loop_
_entity_poly.entity_id
_entity_poly.type
_entity_poly.pdbx_seq_one_letter_code
_entity_poly.pdbx_strand_id
1 'polypeptide(L)'
;MRRPRLLLACTLAMLTLAACSMPFSVTVREHEVPANQLRPLDPQAGGPNPALVGDAAEASPSSAAPSTIPTPATTGATPPPSTTLQPTPAPSTEKRSAKAGPSPSTTKQLTRQEKKRKVIYLTFDDGPWVPYTDELLDILAEYDAKATFFVVGEMAAYHSDKLRRIHAEGHAIGNHTWGHADLKKLSDQGVADQLTQTAETVGKNMAPCMRPPYGSADSRVRRISQELGYATVMWTTHAWDWERPPAQRMAEDMRKATQPHLNLLLHDGGGDRTNTVEAVRLMLPYWASLGYTFEVVPECAGRLPENQRQ
;
A
#
# COMPACT_ATOMS: atom_id res chain seq x y z
N MET A 1 58.73 8.07 47.10
CA MET A 1 57.73 7.07 47.56
C MET A 1 57.17 6.36 46.34
N ARG A 2 57.58 5.11 46.12
CA ARG A 2 57.19 4.27 44.98
C ARG A 2 55.85 3.60 45.26
N ARG A 3 54.86 3.77 44.38
CA ARG A 3 53.61 2.98 44.40
C ARG A 3 53.84 1.67 43.63
N PRO A 4 53.43 0.50 44.16
CA PRO A 4 53.59 -0.77 43.45
C PRO A 4 52.45 -0.99 42.45
N ARG A 5 52.80 -1.67 41.36
CA ARG A 5 51.91 -2.18 40.31
C ARG A 5 51.13 -3.38 40.87
N LEU A 6 49.81 -3.37 40.75
CA LEU A 6 48.98 -4.55 40.99
C LEU A 6 48.69 -5.20 39.63
N LEU A 7 49.35 -6.34 39.37
CA LEU A 7 48.94 -7.27 38.33
C LEU A 7 47.67 -7.99 38.81
N LEU A 8 46.60 -7.94 38.02
CA LEU A 8 45.45 -8.83 38.20
C LEU A 8 45.46 -9.84 37.05
N ALA A 9 45.73 -11.10 37.41
CA ALA A 9 45.76 -12.23 36.51
C ALA A 9 44.36 -12.85 36.35
N CYS A 10 44.05 -13.21 35.10
CA CYS A 10 43.25 -14.34 34.63
C CYS A 10 42.35 -15.07 35.63
N THR A 11 41.04 -15.09 35.35
CA THR A 11 40.28 -16.36 35.32
C THR A 11 39.29 -16.33 34.15
N LEU A 12 39.54 -17.23 33.20
CA LEU A 12 38.72 -17.53 32.04
C LEU A 12 37.67 -18.56 32.50
N ALA A 13 36.39 -18.19 32.54
CA ALA A 13 35.30 -19.15 32.72
C ALA A 13 34.70 -19.48 31.35
N MET A 14 35.17 -20.57 30.75
CA MET A 14 34.46 -21.23 29.66
C MET A 14 33.21 -21.91 30.22
N LEU A 15 32.03 -21.41 29.87
CA LEU A 15 30.78 -22.09 30.11
C LEU A 15 30.37 -22.81 28.83
N THR A 16 30.63 -24.11 28.77
CA THR A 16 30.07 -25.04 27.80
C THR A 16 28.64 -25.38 28.20
N LEU A 17 27.64 -24.89 27.45
CA LEU A 17 26.29 -25.47 27.52
C LEU A 17 26.06 -26.35 26.30
N ALA A 18 25.75 -27.60 26.61
CA ALA A 18 25.54 -28.71 25.71
C ALA A 18 24.32 -28.50 24.80
N ALA A 19 24.51 -28.88 23.53
CA ALA A 19 23.43 -29.07 22.57
C ALA A 19 22.53 -30.22 23.01
N CYS A 20 21.24 -29.93 23.20
CA CYS A 20 20.21 -30.95 23.33
C CYS A 20 19.57 -31.16 21.94
N SER A 21 20.10 -32.11 21.18
CA SER A 21 19.48 -32.62 19.96
C SER A 21 18.38 -33.61 20.33
N MET A 22 17.13 -33.27 20.03
CA MET A 22 16.01 -34.22 19.97
C MET A 22 15.43 -34.19 18.55
N PRO A 23 15.32 -35.33 17.85
CA PRO A 23 14.66 -35.37 16.55
C PRO A 23 13.14 -35.37 16.75
N PHE A 24 12.47 -34.30 16.30
CA PHE A 24 11.02 -34.33 16.08
C PHE A 24 10.76 -34.97 14.71
N SER A 25 10.34 -36.24 14.70
CA SER A 25 9.76 -36.87 13.53
C SER A 25 8.32 -36.38 13.36
N VAL A 26 8.11 -35.46 12.41
CA VAL A 26 6.76 -35.15 11.91
C VAL A 26 6.42 -36.19 10.86
N THR A 27 5.46 -37.05 11.16
CA THR A 27 4.85 -37.96 10.18
C THR A 27 3.91 -37.14 9.31
N VAL A 28 4.29 -36.90 8.06
CA VAL A 28 3.39 -36.36 7.03
C VAL A 28 2.45 -37.51 6.63
N ARG A 29 1.16 -37.38 6.94
CA ARG A 29 0.12 -38.19 6.29
C ARG A 29 -0.13 -37.57 4.92
N GLU A 30 0.28 -38.27 3.88
CA GLU A 30 -0.16 -38.00 2.51
C GLU A 30 -1.66 -38.27 2.41
N HIS A 31 -2.44 -37.23 2.10
CA HIS A 31 -3.79 -37.41 1.57
C HIS A 31 -3.69 -37.25 0.06
N GLU A 32 -3.75 -38.38 -0.65
CA GLU A 32 -3.99 -38.44 -2.09
C GLU A 32 -5.30 -37.71 -2.42
N VAL A 33 -5.21 -36.70 -3.28
CA VAL A 33 -6.36 -36.12 -3.99
C VAL A 33 -6.27 -36.63 -5.44
N PRO A 34 -7.21 -37.45 -5.91
CA PRO A 34 -7.16 -37.98 -7.26
C PRO A 34 -7.45 -36.89 -8.29
N ALA A 35 -6.54 -36.76 -9.26
CA ALA A 35 -6.70 -35.94 -10.44
C ALA A 35 -7.63 -36.65 -11.45
N ASN A 36 -8.80 -36.07 -11.71
CA ASN A 36 -9.42 -36.08 -13.05
C ASN A 36 -10.60 -35.09 -13.10
N GLN A 37 -10.89 -34.59 -14.30
CA GLN A 37 -12.06 -33.80 -14.73
C GLN A 37 -11.85 -32.28 -14.77
N LEU A 38 -10.88 -31.84 -15.57
CA LEU A 38 -11.01 -30.58 -16.31
C LEU A 38 -11.84 -30.86 -17.57
N ARG A 39 -12.97 -30.16 -17.74
CA ARG A 39 -13.52 -29.83 -19.06
C ARG A 39 -13.89 -28.34 -19.13
N PRO A 40 -13.68 -27.67 -20.27
CA PRO A 40 -13.82 -26.23 -20.41
C PRO A 40 -15.28 -25.82 -20.61
N LEU A 41 -15.67 -24.64 -20.11
CA LEU A 41 -16.90 -23.96 -20.51
C LEU A 41 -16.59 -23.01 -21.67
N ASP A 42 -17.16 -23.32 -22.83
CA ASP A 42 -17.22 -22.44 -24.01
C ASP A 42 -18.50 -21.57 -23.93
N PRO A 43 -18.52 -20.36 -24.52
CA PRO A 43 -19.57 -19.36 -24.32
C PRO A 43 -20.62 -19.33 -25.45
N GLN A 44 -21.73 -18.62 -25.17
CA GLN A 44 -22.79 -18.15 -26.09
C GLN A 44 -23.90 -19.15 -26.54
N ALA A 45 -25.15 -18.83 -26.18
CA ALA A 45 -26.27 -18.51 -27.09
C ALA A 45 -27.68 -18.91 -26.56
N GLY A 46 -28.56 -17.90 -26.40
CA GLY A 46 -29.85 -17.83 -27.10
C GLY A 46 -31.07 -18.67 -26.67
N GLY A 47 -32.04 -18.00 -26.03
CA GLY A 47 -33.43 -17.93 -26.52
C GLY A 47 -34.39 -19.12 -26.29
N PRO A 48 -35.72 -18.90 -26.45
CA PRO A 48 -36.68 -19.27 -25.39
C PRO A 48 -37.83 -20.22 -25.77
N ASN A 49 -38.43 -20.81 -24.72
CA ASN A 49 -39.80 -21.33 -24.52
C ASN A 49 -40.37 -22.41 -25.47
N PRO A 50 -41.27 -23.28 -24.97
CA PRO A 50 -42.69 -22.97 -25.16
C PRO A 50 -43.63 -23.37 -24.02
N ALA A 51 -44.82 -22.77 -24.11
CA ALA A 51 -46.00 -22.87 -23.27
C ALA A 51 -46.75 -24.21 -23.36
N LEU A 52 -47.58 -24.47 -22.34
CA LEU A 52 -48.85 -25.18 -22.48
C LEU A 52 -49.94 -24.49 -21.63
N VAL A 53 -51.14 -24.52 -22.19
CA VAL A 53 -52.35 -23.72 -21.96
C VAL A 53 -53.49 -24.61 -21.44
N GLY A 54 -54.51 -23.98 -20.82
CA GLY A 54 -55.86 -24.56 -20.56
C GLY A 54 -56.25 -24.46 -19.09
N ASP A 55 -57.02 -23.51 -18.54
CA ASP A 55 -58.31 -22.81 -18.83
C ASP A 55 -59.48 -23.32 -17.94
N ALA A 56 -60.33 -22.36 -17.53
CA ALA A 56 -61.67 -22.42 -16.92
C ALA A 56 -61.84 -23.00 -15.49
N ALA A 57 -62.76 -22.55 -14.61
CA ALA A 57 -63.68 -21.39 -14.51
C ALA A 57 -64.31 -21.37 -13.09
N GLU A 58 -64.78 -20.18 -12.63
CA GLU A 58 -65.93 -19.83 -11.74
C GLU A 58 -66.29 -20.64 -10.45
N ALA A 59 -66.88 -20.13 -9.35
CA ALA A 59 -67.24 -18.82 -8.80
C ALA A 59 -67.76 -18.98 -7.33
N SER A 60 -67.55 -17.95 -6.48
CA SER A 60 -68.47 -17.43 -5.42
C SER A 60 -68.69 -18.18 -4.05
N PRO A 61 -69.28 -17.56 -2.98
CA PRO A 61 -68.55 -16.78 -1.96
C PRO A 61 -68.91 -17.04 -0.46
N SER A 62 -68.24 -16.30 0.45
CA SER A 62 -68.72 -15.76 1.74
C SER A 62 -68.72 -16.61 3.04
N SER A 63 -67.90 -16.21 4.03
CA SER A 63 -68.33 -15.56 5.30
C SER A 63 -67.47 -15.92 6.53
N ALA A 64 -67.31 -14.90 7.40
CA ALA A 64 -66.96 -14.90 8.83
C ALA A 64 -65.47 -14.90 9.28
N ALA A 65 -65.04 -13.71 9.73
CA ALA A 65 -63.96 -13.47 10.71
C ALA A 65 -64.51 -13.58 12.15
N PRO A 66 -63.76 -13.32 13.25
CA PRO A 66 -62.33 -13.01 13.39
C PRO A 66 -61.61 -13.79 14.52
N SER A 67 -60.27 -13.75 14.55
CA SER A 67 -59.50 -13.78 15.80
C SER A 67 -58.11 -13.19 15.58
N THR A 68 -57.90 -12.04 16.22
CA THR A 68 -56.68 -11.24 16.19
C THR A 68 -55.70 -11.69 17.26
N ILE A 69 -54.49 -12.09 16.85
CA ILE A 69 -53.29 -12.13 17.69
C ILE A 69 -52.21 -11.33 16.93
N PRO A 70 -51.64 -10.24 17.50
CA PRO A 70 -50.58 -9.51 16.82
C PRO A 70 -49.21 -10.17 17.06
N THR A 71 -48.54 -10.47 15.96
CA THR A 71 -47.11 -10.80 15.82
C THR A 71 -46.23 -9.57 16.08
N PRO A 72 -45.03 -9.69 16.69
CA PRO A 72 -44.05 -8.60 16.66
C PRO A 72 -43.37 -8.54 15.29
N ALA A 73 -43.24 -7.32 14.78
CA ALA A 73 -42.59 -7.00 13.50
C ALA A 73 -41.07 -7.22 13.59
N THR A 74 -40.56 -8.16 12.78
CA THR A 74 -39.14 -8.24 12.42
C THR A 74 -38.89 -7.24 11.29
N THR A 75 -38.26 -6.11 11.60
CA THR A 75 -37.72 -5.20 10.60
C THR A 75 -36.52 -5.87 9.91
N GLY A 76 -36.68 -6.20 8.64
CA GLY A 76 -35.59 -6.62 7.76
C GLY A 76 -34.63 -5.46 7.53
N ALA A 77 -33.39 -5.60 7.99
CA ALA A 77 -32.28 -4.74 7.62
C ALA A 77 -31.71 -5.23 6.28
N THR A 78 -31.93 -4.45 5.23
CA THR A 78 -31.30 -4.62 3.93
C THR A 78 -29.81 -4.23 4.03
N PRO A 79 -28.84 -5.04 3.58
CA PRO A 79 -27.45 -4.61 3.50
C PRO A 79 -27.28 -3.58 2.37
N PRO A 80 -26.38 -2.58 2.51
CA PRO A 80 -26.08 -1.64 1.44
C PRO A 80 -25.38 -2.34 0.26
N PRO A 81 -25.53 -1.83 -0.98
CA PRO A 81 -24.96 -2.48 -2.16
C PRO A 81 -23.44 -2.41 -2.15
N SER A 82 -22.81 -3.56 -2.41
CA SER A 82 -21.39 -3.66 -2.74
C SER A 82 -21.09 -2.85 -3.99
N THR A 83 -20.35 -1.74 -3.84
CA THR A 83 -19.81 -1.01 -4.98
C THR A 83 -18.62 -1.79 -5.53
N THR A 84 -18.87 -2.58 -6.57
CA THR A 84 -17.83 -3.18 -7.41
C THR A 84 -16.99 -2.07 -8.03
N LEU A 85 -15.72 -1.99 -7.67
CA LEU A 85 -14.72 -1.18 -8.39
C LEU A 85 -14.72 -1.63 -9.85
N GLN A 86 -15.20 -0.77 -10.75
CA GLN A 86 -15.14 -1.03 -12.18
C GLN A 86 -13.68 -0.93 -12.67
N PRO A 87 -13.21 -1.86 -13.51
CA PRO A 87 -11.92 -1.72 -14.18
C PRO A 87 -12.04 -0.66 -15.28
N THR A 88 -11.39 0.49 -15.07
CA THR A 88 -11.27 1.54 -16.08
C THR A 88 -10.22 1.15 -17.12
N PRO A 89 -10.41 1.46 -18.43
CA PRO A 89 -9.47 1.06 -19.48
C PRO A 89 -8.09 1.70 -19.31
N ALA A 90 -7.04 0.94 -19.58
CA ALA A 90 -5.67 1.41 -19.65
C ALA A 90 -5.53 2.56 -20.68
N PRO A 91 -4.81 3.65 -20.36
CA PRO A 91 -4.53 4.69 -21.34
C PRO A 91 -3.61 4.14 -22.45
N SER A 92 -3.97 4.50 -23.68
CA SER A 92 -3.29 4.19 -24.94
C SER A 92 -1.78 4.46 -24.88
N THR A 93 -1.02 3.57 -25.51
CA THR A 93 0.43 3.61 -25.71
C THR A 93 0.85 4.87 -26.48
N GLU A 94 1.26 5.91 -25.77
CA GLU A 94 2.12 6.97 -26.30
C GLU A 94 3.52 6.87 -25.68
N LYS A 95 4.51 6.96 -26.56
CA LYS A 95 5.96 6.90 -26.35
C LYS A 95 6.43 7.10 -24.90
N ARG A 96 7.09 6.05 -24.39
CA ARG A 96 7.92 6.00 -23.18
C ARG A 96 9.08 7.01 -23.29
N SER A 97 8.83 8.28 -22.98
CA SER A 97 9.85 9.28 -22.65
C SER A 97 9.19 10.53 -22.07
N ALA A 98 9.36 10.75 -20.77
CA ALA A 98 9.37 12.08 -20.20
C ALA A 98 10.02 12.05 -18.81
N LYS A 99 11.13 12.77 -18.67
CA LYS A 99 11.59 13.30 -17.38
C LYS A 99 10.41 14.06 -16.76
N ALA A 100 9.93 13.64 -15.60
CA ALA A 100 9.09 14.49 -14.77
C ALA A 100 9.88 15.78 -14.47
N GLY A 101 9.32 16.93 -14.86
CA GLY A 101 9.94 18.23 -14.59
C GLY A 101 10.03 18.50 -13.09
N PRO A 102 10.99 19.32 -12.63
CA PRO A 102 11.16 19.60 -11.21
C PRO A 102 9.92 20.34 -10.67
N SER A 103 9.22 19.69 -9.74
CA SER A 103 8.20 20.34 -8.92
C SER A 103 8.87 21.36 -8.00
N PRO A 104 8.30 22.56 -7.78
CA PRO A 104 8.80 23.49 -6.79
C PRO A 104 8.35 23.01 -5.40
N SER A 105 8.94 21.92 -4.91
CA SER A 105 9.03 21.65 -3.48
C SER A 105 9.91 22.76 -2.89
N THR A 106 9.51 23.31 -1.75
CA THR A 106 10.30 24.27 -0.96
C THR A 106 11.48 23.53 -0.32
N THR A 107 12.37 23.00 -1.16
CA THR A 107 13.45 22.14 -0.72
C THR A 107 14.56 23.03 -0.20
N LYS A 108 14.87 22.91 1.10
CA LYS A 108 16.14 23.32 1.68
C LYS A 108 17.25 22.96 0.69
N GLN A 109 18.05 23.94 0.28
CA GLN A 109 19.15 23.69 -0.65
C GLN A 109 20.15 22.74 0.02
N LEU A 110 20.23 21.51 -0.47
CA LEU A 110 21.15 20.52 0.08
C LEU A 110 22.58 21.04 -0.02
N THR A 111 23.33 20.92 1.07
CA THR A 111 24.77 21.14 1.10
C THR A 111 25.46 20.19 0.12
N ARG A 112 26.70 20.52 -0.27
CA ARG A 112 27.50 19.66 -1.16
C ARG A 112 27.71 18.26 -0.58
N GLN A 113 27.75 18.12 0.75
CA GLN A 113 27.87 16.84 1.43
C GLN A 113 26.54 16.07 1.41
N GLU A 114 25.42 16.73 1.71
CA GLU A 114 24.10 16.11 1.62
C GLU A 114 23.81 15.60 0.21
N LYS A 115 24.16 16.35 -0.84
CA LYS A 115 24.02 15.93 -2.25
C LYS A 115 24.79 14.66 -2.61
N LYS A 116 25.87 14.35 -1.89
CA LYS A 116 26.69 13.14 -2.13
C LYS A 116 26.18 11.91 -1.38
N ARG A 117 25.23 12.06 -0.45
CA ARG A 117 24.68 10.92 0.30
C ARG A 117 24.00 9.95 -0.66
N LYS A 118 24.44 8.70 -0.62
CA LYS A 118 23.79 7.59 -1.31
C LYS A 118 22.56 7.17 -0.52
N VAL A 119 21.46 7.88 -0.75
CA VAL A 119 20.16 7.58 -0.15
C VAL A 119 19.14 7.30 -1.25
N ILE A 120 18.28 6.32 -1.02
CA ILE A 120 17.11 6.00 -1.85
C ILE A 120 15.88 6.14 -0.97
N TYR A 121 14.86 6.80 -1.49
CA TYR A 121 13.53 6.91 -0.87
C TYR A 121 12.60 5.98 -1.64
N LEU A 122 12.33 4.82 -1.06
CA LEU A 122 11.31 3.90 -1.57
C LEU A 122 9.93 4.42 -1.15
N THR A 123 9.03 4.56 -2.12
CA THR A 123 7.67 5.02 -1.86
C THR A 123 6.66 4.06 -2.48
N PHE A 124 5.63 3.72 -1.72
CA PHE A 124 4.59 2.77 -2.10
C PHE A 124 3.23 3.45 -2.05
N ASP A 125 2.51 3.45 -3.17
CA ASP A 125 1.18 4.03 -3.29
C ASP A 125 0.09 2.92 -3.27
N ASP A 126 -1.14 3.35 -2.99
CA ASP A 126 -2.42 2.62 -3.08
C ASP A 126 -2.76 1.66 -1.93
N GLY A 127 -1.79 1.28 -1.11
CA GLY A 127 -2.02 0.41 0.04
C GLY A 127 -2.69 1.10 1.24
N PRO A 128 -2.73 0.43 2.39
CA PRO A 128 -2.21 -0.92 2.63
C PRO A 128 -3.10 -2.02 2.03
N TRP A 129 -2.50 -3.10 1.50
CA TRP A 129 -3.20 -4.25 0.91
C TRP A 129 -2.48 -5.57 1.26
N VAL A 130 -3.26 -6.60 1.63
CA VAL A 130 -2.78 -7.98 1.83
C VAL A 130 -2.77 -8.75 0.49
N PRO A 131 -1.69 -9.49 0.16
CA PRO A 131 -0.52 -9.79 1.01
C PRO A 131 0.64 -8.79 0.86
N TYR A 132 0.61 -7.92 -0.15
CA TYR A 132 1.81 -7.25 -0.64
C TYR A 132 2.42 -6.25 0.34
N THR A 133 1.63 -5.49 1.10
CA THR A 133 2.16 -4.58 2.13
C THR A 133 2.93 -5.36 3.18
N ASP A 134 2.43 -6.53 3.62
CA ASP A 134 3.12 -7.34 4.62
C ASP A 134 4.44 -7.92 4.09
N GLU A 135 4.44 -8.42 2.86
CA GLU A 135 5.66 -8.96 2.22
C GLU A 135 6.72 -7.88 2.00
N LEU A 136 6.31 -6.66 1.61
CA LEU A 136 7.22 -5.53 1.46
C LEU A 136 7.82 -5.12 2.81
N LEU A 137 7.03 -5.07 3.88
CA LEU A 137 7.51 -4.76 5.23
C LEU A 137 8.54 -5.81 5.69
N ASP A 138 8.28 -7.10 5.47
CA ASP A 138 9.24 -8.17 5.76
C ASP A 138 10.57 -7.95 5.03
N ILE A 139 10.51 -7.70 3.72
CA ILE A 139 11.69 -7.46 2.88
C ILE A 139 12.45 -6.21 3.33
N LEU A 140 11.76 -5.12 3.67
CA LEU A 140 12.39 -3.88 4.13
C LEU A 140 13.10 -4.10 5.47
N ALA A 141 12.50 -4.87 6.39
CA ALA A 141 13.08 -5.19 7.68
C ALA A 141 14.40 -5.97 7.57
N GLU A 142 14.55 -6.85 6.58
CA GLU A 142 15.79 -7.60 6.30
C GLU A 142 17.01 -6.67 6.07
N TYR A 143 16.78 -5.43 5.63
CA TYR A 143 17.82 -4.46 5.28
C TYR A 143 17.82 -3.20 6.17
N ASP A 144 17.09 -3.20 7.29
CA ASP A 144 16.82 -2.02 8.13
C ASP A 144 16.28 -0.82 7.31
N ALA A 145 15.63 -1.09 6.18
CA ALA A 145 15.21 -0.09 5.24
C ALA A 145 13.95 0.63 5.73
N LYS A 146 13.92 1.96 5.63
CA LYS A 146 12.71 2.76 5.89
C LYS A 146 12.16 3.28 4.57
N ALA A 147 10.84 3.42 4.51
CA ALA A 147 10.09 3.74 3.30
C ALA A 147 8.90 4.65 3.64
N THR A 148 8.29 5.24 2.62
CA THR A 148 7.07 6.03 2.76
C THR A 148 5.91 5.32 2.06
N PHE A 149 4.85 5.03 2.80
CA PHE A 149 3.62 4.43 2.27
C PHE A 149 2.57 5.53 2.14
N PHE A 150 2.19 5.88 0.92
CA PHE A 150 1.09 6.80 0.62
C PHE A 150 -0.21 5.99 0.58
N VAL A 151 -0.97 6.07 1.66
CA VAL A 151 -2.13 5.19 1.87
C VAL A 151 -3.42 5.81 1.37
N VAL A 152 -4.25 4.98 0.73
CA VAL A 152 -5.61 5.34 0.35
C VAL A 152 -6.52 5.15 1.57
N GLY A 153 -7.31 6.17 1.91
CA GLY A 153 -8.12 6.18 3.13
C GLY A 153 -9.11 5.02 3.25
N GLU A 154 -9.74 4.64 2.14
CA GLU A 154 -10.61 3.46 2.11
C GLU A 154 -9.86 2.18 2.51
N MET A 155 -8.65 1.97 1.99
CA MET A 155 -7.82 0.81 2.34
C MET A 155 -7.33 0.87 3.78
N ALA A 156 -6.93 2.06 4.23
CA ALA A 156 -6.52 2.32 5.61
C ALA A 156 -7.63 1.96 6.62
N ALA A 157 -8.90 2.25 6.28
CA ALA A 157 -10.04 1.90 7.13
C ALA A 157 -10.21 0.38 7.31
N TYR A 158 -9.96 -0.41 6.26
CA TYR A 158 -10.05 -1.87 6.31
C TYR A 158 -8.84 -2.55 6.98
N HIS A 159 -7.66 -1.93 6.91
CA HIS A 159 -6.39 -2.55 7.25
C HIS A 159 -5.63 -1.79 8.36
N SER A 160 -6.34 -1.45 9.44
CA SER A 160 -5.77 -0.70 10.57
C SER A 160 -4.57 -1.41 11.24
N ASP A 161 -4.51 -2.74 11.18
CA ASP A 161 -3.39 -3.53 11.68
C ASP A 161 -2.11 -3.28 10.88
N LYS A 162 -2.24 -3.11 9.56
CA LYS A 162 -1.13 -2.77 8.68
C LYS A 162 -0.60 -1.37 8.93
N LEU A 163 -1.49 -0.40 9.15
CA LEU A 163 -1.06 0.96 9.55
C LEU A 163 -0.23 0.94 10.84
N ARG A 164 -0.65 0.15 11.83
CA ARG A 164 0.12 0.00 13.09
C ARG A 164 1.49 -0.61 12.82
N ARG A 165 1.56 -1.62 11.96
CA ARG A 165 2.81 -2.29 11.59
C ARG A 165 3.76 -1.35 10.83
N ILE A 166 3.27 -0.69 9.77
CA ILE A 166 4.02 0.32 9.00
C ILE A 166 4.63 1.37 9.95
N HIS A 167 3.83 1.91 10.87
CA HIS A 167 4.32 2.90 11.83
C HIS A 167 5.33 2.30 12.84
N ALA A 168 5.04 1.12 13.41
CA ALA A 168 5.89 0.48 14.41
C ALA A 168 7.27 0.09 13.89
N GLU A 169 7.39 -0.22 12.59
CA GLU A 169 8.65 -0.54 11.92
C GLU A 169 9.42 0.72 11.45
N GLY A 170 8.90 1.92 11.74
CA GLY A 170 9.57 3.20 11.52
C GLY A 170 9.39 3.79 10.12
N HIS A 171 8.44 3.27 9.34
CA HIS A 171 8.07 3.85 8.05
C HIS A 171 7.17 5.08 8.24
N ALA A 172 7.12 5.94 7.23
CA ALA A 172 6.20 7.08 7.21
C ALA A 172 4.90 6.71 6.50
N ILE A 173 3.76 7.16 7.03
CA ILE A 173 2.43 7.01 6.42
C ILE A 173 2.03 8.36 5.83
N GLY A 174 2.14 8.51 4.51
CA GLY A 174 1.68 9.69 3.78
C GLY A 174 0.22 9.55 3.34
N ASN A 175 -0.42 10.68 3.05
CA ASN A 175 -1.81 10.71 2.60
C ASN A 175 -1.92 10.51 1.08
N HIS A 176 -2.71 9.55 0.61
CA HIS A 176 -3.00 9.31 -0.81
C HIS A 176 -4.47 9.48 -1.16
N THR A 177 -5.16 10.41 -0.47
CA THR A 177 -6.60 10.68 -0.59
C THR A 177 -7.49 9.54 -0.09
N TRP A 178 -8.78 9.81 0.02
CA TRP A 178 -9.73 8.83 0.56
C TRP A 178 -10.03 7.72 -0.45
N GLY A 179 -10.43 8.09 -1.67
CA GLY A 179 -10.89 7.16 -2.69
C GLY A 179 -10.10 7.25 -4.00
N HIS A 180 -8.84 7.70 -3.93
CA HIS A 180 -7.93 7.78 -5.09
C HIS A 180 -8.46 8.63 -6.26
N ALA A 181 -9.17 9.72 -5.94
CA ALA A 181 -9.77 10.60 -6.94
C ALA A 181 -8.75 11.53 -7.61
N ASP A 182 -8.97 11.87 -8.88
CA ASP A 182 -8.21 12.92 -9.56
C ASP A 182 -8.59 14.31 -9.00
N LEU A 183 -7.76 14.83 -8.11
CA LEU A 183 -8.02 16.05 -7.34
C LEU A 183 -8.26 17.29 -8.22
N LYS A 184 -7.72 17.32 -9.44
CA LYS A 184 -7.96 18.44 -10.38
C LYS A 184 -9.41 18.52 -10.84
N LYS A 185 -10.15 17.41 -10.78
CA LYS A 185 -11.56 17.33 -11.18
C LYS A 185 -12.53 17.62 -10.03
N LEU A 186 -12.02 17.80 -8.82
CA LEU A 186 -12.82 18.07 -7.62
C LEU A 186 -12.87 19.58 -7.33
N SER A 187 -13.94 19.98 -6.64
CA SER A 187 -14.04 21.28 -5.98
C SER A 187 -13.01 21.40 -4.85
N ASP A 188 -12.77 22.62 -4.36
CA ASP A 188 -11.83 22.85 -3.25
C ASP A 188 -12.24 22.07 -1.99
N GLN A 189 -13.54 22.06 -1.68
CA GLN A 189 -14.08 21.24 -0.58
C GLN A 189 -13.87 19.75 -0.84
N GLY A 190 -14.09 19.26 -2.06
CA GLY A 190 -13.87 17.86 -2.40
C GLY A 190 -12.40 17.44 -2.26
N VAL A 191 -11.45 18.32 -2.57
CA VAL A 191 -10.03 18.08 -2.28
C VAL A 191 -9.79 18.01 -0.77
N ALA A 192 -10.35 18.94 0.00
CA ALA A 192 -10.20 18.96 1.45
C ALA A 192 -10.77 17.68 2.09
N ASP A 193 -11.99 17.29 1.73
CA ASP A 193 -12.68 16.11 2.26
C ASP A 193 -11.87 14.82 2.02
N GLN A 194 -11.31 14.66 0.81
CA GLN A 194 -10.46 13.52 0.47
C GLN A 194 -9.23 13.41 1.40
N LEU A 195 -8.63 14.54 1.76
CA LEU A 195 -7.43 14.58 2.60
C LEU A 195 -7.78 14.44 4.08
N THR A 196 -8.79 15.15 4.57
CA THR A 196 -9.19 15.15 5.98
C THR A 196 -9.76 13.80 6.40
N GLN A 197 -10.62 13.18 5.59
CA GLN A 197 -11.21 11.87 5.92
C GLN A 197 -10.14 10.77 6.04
N THR A 198 -9.14 10.80 5.17
CA THR A 198 -7.97 9.91 5.25
C THR A 198 -7.16 10.17 6.51
N ALA A 199 -6.93 11.44 6.84
CA ALA A 199 -6.19 11.86 8.04
C ALA A 199 -6.87 11.41 9.32
N GLU A 200 -8.20 11.55 9.41
CA GLU A 200 -9.01 11.11 10.55
C GLU A 200 -8.93 9.60 10.75
N THR A 201 -8.93 8.85 9.65
CA THR A 201 -8.86 7.38 9.68
C THR A 201 -7.50 6.86 10.12
N VAL A 202 -6.41 7.46 9.63
CA VAL A 202 -5.04 7.09 10.03
C VAL A 202 -4.68 7.65 11.42
N GLY A 203 -5.24 8.80 11.77
CA GLY A 203 -5.03 9.48 13.04
C GLY A 203 -3.61 10.04 13.21
N LYS A 204 -3.12 10.03 14.44
CA LYS A 204 -1.84 10.67 14.85
C LYS A 204 -0.59 10.16 14.13
N ASN A 205 -0.67 9.04 13.44
CA ASN A 205 0.45 8.45 12.71
C ASN A 205 0.59 9.01 11.29
N MET A 206 -0.35 9.85 10.85
CA MET A 206 -0.29 10.51 9.55
C MET A 206 0.89 11.49 9.50
N ALA A 207 1.76 11.32 8.52
CA ALA A 207 2.87 12.21 8.23
C ALA A 207 2.35 13.53 7.58
N PRO A 208 3.08 14.66 7.73
CA PRO A 208 2.71 15.93 7.11
C PRO A 208 3.05 15.99 5.61
N CYS A 209 2.80 14.90 4.90
CA CYS A 209 2.97 14.81 3.45
C CYS A 209 1.80 14.10 2.78
N MET A 210 1.54 14.46 1.54
CA MET A 210 0.55 13.83 0.69
C MET A 210 1.11 13.64 -0.71
N ARG A 211 0.61 12.63 -1.43
CA ARG A 211 0.86 12.46 -2.85
C ARG A 211 -0.48 12.46 -3.58
N PRO A 212 -0.66 13.28 -4.63
CA PRO A 212 -1.90 13.29 -5.39
C PRO A 212 -1.97 12.04 -6.28
N PRO A 213 -3.10 11.33 -6.33
CA PRO A 213 -3.34 10.27 -7.29
C PRO A 213 -2.95 10.67 -8.71
N TYR A 214 -2.34 9.74 -9.44
CA TYR A 214 -1.85 9.95 -10.82
C TYR A 214 -0.77 11.05 -10.98
N GLY A 215 -0.24 11.59 -9.88
CA GLY A 215 0.58 12.80 -9.91
C GLY A 215 -0.20 14.07 -10.28
N SER A 216 -1.53 14.03 -10.18
CA SER A 216 -2.43 15.05 -10.70
C SER A 216 -2.64 16.19 -9.70
N ALA A 217 -1.78 17.21 -9.76
CA ALA A 217 -1.94 18.42 -8.95
C ALA A 217 -1.62 19.71 -9.72
N ASP A 218 -2.52 20.68 -9.63
CA ASP A 218 -2.30 22.07 -10.06
C ASP A 218 -1.94 22.97 -8.86
N SER A 219 -1.82 24.29 -9.08
CA SER A 219 -1.51 25.23 -8.00
C SER A 219 -2.60 25.30 -6.94
N ARG A 220 -3.85 25.03 -7.30
CA ARG A 220 -5.00 25.01 -6.39
C ARG A 220 -4.93 23.81 -5.46
N VAL A 221 -4.73 22.60 -6.00
CA VAL A 221 -4.56 21.37 -5.21
C VAL A 221 -3.36 21.49 -4.26
N ARG A 222 -2.22 22.01 -4.74
CA ARG A 222 -1.03 22.23 -3.90
C ARG A 222 -1.29 23.22 -2.76
N ARG A 223 -1.98 24.33 -3.04
CA ARG A 223 -2.34 25.32 -2.02
C ARG A 223 -3.22 24.72 -0.94
N ILE A 224 -4.29 24.02 -1.31
CA ILE A 224 -5.22 23.38 -0.37
C ILE A 224 -4.48 22.33 0.48
N SER A 225 -3.63 21.51 -0.16
CA SER A 225 -2.80 20.52 0.56
C SER A 225 -1.92 21.19 1.61
N GLN A 226 -1.28 22.32 1.25
CA GLN A 226 -0.44 23.10 2.16
C GLN A 226 -1.24 23.75 3.30
N GLU A 227 -2.42 24.31 3.02
CA GLU A 227 -3.33 24.88 4.03
C GLU A 227 -3.76 23.82 5.06
N LEU A 228 -3.87 22.55 4.64
CA LEU A 228 -4.15 21.40 5.51
C LEU A 228 -2.90 20.80 6.17
N GLY A 229 -1.72 21.42 6.01
CA GLY A 229 -0.48 21.01 6.67
C GLY A 229 0.30 19.92 5.94
N TYR A 230 -0.01 19.64 4.67
CA TYR A 230 0.69 18.63 3.88
C TYR A 230 1.67 19.25 2.88
N ALA A 231 2.89 18.70 2.86
CA ALA A 231 3.78 18.83 1.71
C ALA A 231 3.34 17.89 0.57
N THR A 232 3.20 18.42 -0.65
CA THR A 232 2.92 17.60 -1.84
C THR A 232 4.21 16.93 -2.34
N VAL A 233 4.25 15.60 -2.26
CA VAL A 233 5.42 14.77 -2.63
C VAL A 233 5.19 14.08 -3.97
N MET A 234 6.09 14.32 -4.92
CA MET A 234 6.16 13.60 -6.20
C MET A 234 7.25 12.51 -6.14
N TRP A 235 7.74 12.08 -7.30
CA TRP A 235 8.85 11.15 -7.44
C TRP A 235 9.87 11.68 -8.45
N THR A 236 11.06 11.10 -8.43
CA THR A 236 12.10 11.37 -9.44
C THR A 236 12.09 10.34 -10.56
N THR A 237 11.69 9.10 -10.24
CA THR A 237 11.47 8.02 -11.20
C THR A 237 10.35 7.10 -10.73
N HIS A 238 9.85 6.25 -11.61
CA HIS A 238 8.81 5.28 -11.32
C HIS A 238 9.14 3.93 -11.94
N ALA A 239 8.67 2.86 -11.29
CA ALA A 239 8.97 1.48 -11.69
C ALA A 239 8.12 0.95 -12.85
N TRP A 240 7.03 1.66 -13.21
CA TRP A 240 5.99 1.16 -14.13
C TRP A 240 5.41 -0.19 -13.67
N ASP A 241 5.38 -0.43 -12.37
CA ASP A 241 5.04 -1.70 -11.76
C ASP A 241 3.54 -2.03 -11.86
N TRP A 242 2.69 -1.02 -11.99
CA TRP A 242 1.27 -1.19 -12.27
C TRP A 242 0.98 -1.89 -13.61
N GLU A 243 1.88 -1.81 -14.59
CA GLU A 243 1.80 -2.56 -15.86
C GLU A 243 2.14 -4.06 -15.68
N ARG A 244 2.56 -4.45 -14.47
CA ARG A 244 2.97 -5.80 -14.09
C ARG A 244 4.05 -6.43 -14.99
N PRO A 245 5.10 -5.71 -15.42
CA PRO A 245 6.21 -6.33 -16.14
C PRO A 245 6.93 -7.36 -15.25
N PRO A 246 7.68 -8.32 -15.84
CA PRO A 246 8.46 -9.27 -15.05
C PRO A 246 9.42 -8.57 -14.08
N ALA A 247 9.56 -9.11 -12.85
CA ALA A 247 10.36 -8.51 -11.79
C ALA A 247 11.83 -8.25 -12.19
N GLN A 248 12.45 -9.13 -12.98
CA GLN A 248 13.81 -8.95 -13.46
C GLN A 248 13.94 -7.74 -14.39
N ARG A 249 12.96 -7.52 -15.28
CA ARG A 249 12.93 -6.33 -16.15
C ARG A 249 12.78 -5.06 -15.31
N MET A 250 11.94 -5.09 -14.28
CA MET A 250 11.80 -3.97 -13.34
C MET A 250 13.12 -3.69 -12.63
N ALA A 251 13.78 -4.71 -12.10
CA ALA A 251 15.07 -4.59 -11.43
C ALA A 251 16.14 -3.99 -12.35
N GLU A 252 16.21 -4.42 -13.62
CA GLU A 252 17.12 -3.84 -14.60
C GLU A 252 16.87 -2.35 -14.86
N ASP A 253 15.60 -1.96 -15.01
CA ASP A 253 15.21 -0.56 -15.21
C ASP A 253 15.55 0.27 -13.95
N MET A 254 15.30 -0.27 -12.75
CA MET A 254 15.68 0.36 -11.48
C MET A 254 17.20 0.52 -11.32
N ARG A 255 17.99 -0.47 -11.72
CA ARG A 255 19.47 -0.38 -11.73
C ARG A 255 19.94 0.78 -12.60
N LYS A 256 19.38 0.93 -13.81
CA LYS A 256 19.74 2.02 -14.74
C LYS A 256 19.35 3.39 -14.19
N ALA A 257 18.25 3.47 -13.44
CA ALA A 257 17.78 4.70 -12.81
C ALA A 257 18.48 5.04 -11.48
N THR A 258 19.34 4.16 -10.97
CA THR A 258 19.94 4.30 -9.64
C THR A 258 20.89 5.49 -9.57
N GLN A 259 20.60 6.43 -8.68
CA GLN A 259 21.43 7.59 -8.39
C GLN A 259 21.22 8.05 -6.93
N PRO A 260 22.14 8.84 -6.34
CA PRO A 260 21.91 9.50 -5.05
C PRO A 260 20.58 10.27 -5.03
N HIS A 261 19.83 10.16 -3.94
CA HIS A 261 18.52 10.79 -3.72
C HIS A 261 17.43 10.32 -4.68
N LEU A 262 17.51 9.08 -5.15
CA LEU A 262 16.44 8.46 -5.91
C LEU A 262 15.16 8.38 -5.07
N ASN A 263 14.13 9.13 -5.45
CA ASN A 263 12.77 8.95 -4.96
C ASN A 263 12.00 8.11 -5.99
N LEU A 264 11.75 6.85 -5.66
CA LEU A 264 11.20 5.81 -6.53
C LEU A 264 9.72 5.55 -6.18
N LEU A 265 8.84 5.75 -7.16
CA LEU A 265 7.43 5.35 -7.09
C LEU A 265 7.26 3.86 -7.41
N LEU A 266 6.65 3.14 -6.47
CA LEU A 266 6.17 1.77 -6.51
C LEU A 266 4.74 1.73 -5.95
N HIS A 267 4.08 0.58 -6.04
CA HIS A 267 2.75 0.37 -5.49
C HIS A 267 2.71 -0.88 -4.61
N ASP A 268 2.06 -0.77 -3.44
CA ASP A 268 1.69 -1.92 -2.60
C ASP A 268 0.18 -2.23 -2.69
N GLY A 269 -0.59 -1.38 -3.38
CA GLY A 269 -1.99 -1.61 -3.74
C GLY A 269 -2.29 -1.46 -5.24
N GLY A 270 -3.57 -1.39 -5.61
CA GLY A 270 -4.03 -1.25 -7.00
C GLY A 270 -4.08 -2.54 -7.84
N GLY A 271 -4.10 -3.72 -7.21
CA GLY A 271 -4.17 -5.04 -7.85
C GLY A 271 -2.95 -5.91 -7.57
N ASP A 272 -2.65 -6.88 -8.45
CA ASP A 272 -1.52 -7.80 -8.26
C ASP A 272 -0.16 -7.07 -8.27
N ARG A 273 0.60 -7.23 -7.18
CA ARG A 273 1.94 -6.65 -6.95
C ARG A 273 3.03 -7.68 -6.71
N THR A 274 2.82 -8.93 -7.09
CA THR A 274 3.82 -10.00 -6.98
C THR A 274 5.15 -9.61 -7.62
N ASN A 275 5.11 -9.04 -8.83
CA ASN A 275 6.33 -8.58 -9.52
C ASN A 275 6.97 -7.35 -8.86
N THR A 276 6.19 -6.49 -8.20
CA THR A 276 6.72 -5.37 -7.41
C THR A 276 7.51 -5.89 -6.22
N VAL A 277 6.91 -6.79 -5.43
CA VAL A 277 7.55 -7.42 -4.26
C VAL A 277 8.87 -8.08 -4.67
N GLU A 278 8.85 -8.90 -5.72
CA GLU A 278 10.05 -9.59 -6.19
C GLU A 278 11.12 -8.63 -6.74
N ALA A 279 10.72 -7.56 -7.44
CA ALA A 279 11.66 -6.54 -7.89
C ALA A 279 12.33 -5.83 -6.72
N VAL A 280 11.59 -5.50 -5.64
CA VAL A 280 12.17 -4.92 -4.42
C VAL A 280 13.14 -5.90 -3.76
N ARG A 281 12.76 -7.20 -3.66
CA ARG A 281 13.62 -8.26 -3.12
C ARG A 281 14.95 -8.38 -3.88
N LEU A 282 14.94 -8.21 -5.20
CA LEU A 282 16.14 -8.21 -6.04
C LEU A 282 17.00 -6.95 -5.88
N MET A 283 16.37 -5.81 -5.59
CA MET A 283 17.04 -4.50 -5.66
C MET A 283 17.64 -4.03 -4.33
N LEU A 284 17.02 -4.33 -3.19
CA LEU A 284 17.58 -3.99 -1.87
C LEU A 284 19.02 -4.50 -1.66
N PRO A 285 19.35 -5.79 -1.89
CA PRO A 285 20.73 -6.26 -1.74
C PRO A 285 21.70 -5.57 -2.71
N TYR A 286 21.26 -5.29 -3.94
CA TYR A 286 22.07 -4.58 -4.93
C TYR A 286 22.39 -3.16 -4.46
N TRP A 287 21.40 -2.39 -4.05
CA TRP A 287 21.61 -1.03 -3.55
C TRP A 287 22.43 -0.98 -2.27
N ALA A 288 22.18 -1.90 -1.33
CA ALA A 288 22.97 -2.03 -0.11
C ALA A 288 24.45 -2.32 -0.43
N SER A 289 24.73 -3.20 -1.40
CA SER A 289 26.11 -3.51 -1.84
C SER A 289 26.86 -2.30 -2.41
N LEU A 290 26.13 -1.31 -2.92
CA LEU A 290 26.68 -0.06 -3.44
C LEU A 290 26.81 1.03 -2.36
N GLY A 291 26.44 0.73 -1.12
CA GLY A 291 26.48 1.65 0.01
C GLY A 291 25.32 2.64 0.02
N TYR A 292 24.18 2.30 -0.56
CA TYR A 292 22.96 3.10 -0.39
C TYR A 292 22.29 2.81 0.96
N THR A 293 21.67 3.86 1.51
CA THR A 293 20.79 3.82 2.68
C THR A 293 19.36 4.06 2.23
N PHE A 294 18.38 3.60 3.01
CA PHE A 294 16.96 3.71 2.69
C PHE A 294 16.25 4.49 3.78
N GLU A 295 15.74 5.67 3.42
CA GLU A 295 15.12 6.59 4.36
C GLU A 295 13.70 6.91 3.91
N VAL A 296 12.87 7.38 4.85
CA VAL A 296 11.59 8.00 4.51
C VAL A 296 11.81 9.29 3.75
N VAL A 297 10.85 9.67 2.89
CA VAL A 297 10.91 10.96 2.19
C VAL A 297 11.01 12.10 3.22
N PRO A 298 11.93 13.07 3.06
CA PRO A 298 12.19 14.10 4.09
C PRO A 298 10.95 14.91 4.47
N GLU A 299 10.12 15.26 3.50
CA GLU A 299 8.85 15.96 3.70
C GLU A 299 7.88 15.18 4.60
N CYS A 300 7.94 13.85 4.60
CA CYS A 300 7.10 12.98 5.42
C CYS A 300 7.67 12.74 6.82
N ALA A 301 8.95 13.08 7.07
CA ALA A 301 9.60 12.84 8.35
C ALA A 301 9.26 13.89 9.44
N GLY A 302 8.29 14.78 9.20
CA GLY A 302 8.01 15.91 10.11
C GLY A 302 9.08 17.01 10.07
N ARG A 303 10.02 16.95 9.12
CA ARG A 303 10.99 18.02 8.87
C ARG A 303 10.39 19.07 7.94
N LEU A 304 9.33 19.74 8.40
CA LEU A 304 8.90 20.98 7.75
C LEU A 304 10.00 22.05 7.96
N PRO A 305 10.33 22.85 6.94
CA PRO A 305 11.40 23.84 7.03
C PRO A 305 11.12 24.88 8.13
N GLU A 306 12.20 25.33 8.78
CA GLU A 306 12.21 26.27 9.93
C GLU A 306 11.38 27.55 9.71
N ASN A 307 11.18 27.96 8.44
CA ASN A 307 10.40 29.13 8.05
C ASN A 307 8.89 28.95 8.12
N GLN A 308 8.40 27.79 8.55
CA GLN A 308 6.98 27.52 8.83
C GLN A 308 6.73 27.23 10.33
N ARG A 309 7.72 27.50 11.20
CA ARG A 309 7.61 27.37 12.68
C ARG A 309 7.41 28.69 13.41
N GLN A 310 6.84 29.70 12.77
CA GLN A 310 6.49 30.98 13.39
C GLN A 310 5.09 31.42 12.98
#